data_AF-A0A9X5XAJ8-F1
#
_entry.id   AF-A0A9X5XAJ8-F1
#
_cell.length_a   1.000
_cell.length_b   1.000
_cell.length_c   1.000
_cell.angle_alpha   90.00
_cell.angle_beta   90.00
_cell.angle_gamma   90.00
#
_symmetry.space_group_name_H-M   'P 1'
#
loop_
_entity.id
_entity.type
_entity.pdbx_description
1 polymer ?
#
loop_
_entity_poly.entity_id
_entity_poly.type
_entity_poly.pdbx_seq_one_letter_code
_entity_poly.pdbx_strand_id
1 'polypeptide(L)'
;MIDGRARHLLDRPRNRPVRTALGVSWISFYLVALIGAANDIIAVRFHVSVESVTWAVRVGLFIVPPTAYVITKRWALGLQRQDRDKVLHGRETGIIKRLPNGAFIEVHEPLGQDR
;
A
#
# COMPACT_ATOMS: atom_id res chain seq x y z
N MET A 1 -10.74 20.61 -7.77
CA MET A 1 -11.02 21.44 -6.58
C MET A 1 -9.74 21.55 -5.76
N ILE A 2 -8.94 22.59 -6.03
CA ILE A 2 -7.70 22.86 -5.27
C ILE A 2 -8.12 23.78 -4.13
N ASP A 3 -8.27 23.22 -2.92
CA ASP A 3 -8.48 24.01 -1.70
C ASP A 3 -7.25 24.93 -1.51
N GLY A 4 -7.46 26.26 -1.57
CA GLY A 4 -6.42 27.30 -1.48
C GLY A 4 -5.92 27.59 -0.07
N ARG A 5 -6.21 26.71 0.90
CA ARG A 5 -5.74 26.84 2.29
C ARG A 5 -4.30 26.38 2.42
N ALA A 6 -3.49 27.15 3.14
CA ALA A 6 -2.11 26.79 3.45
C ALA A 6 -2.05 25.46 4.22
N ARG A 7 -1.42 24.45 3.62
CA ARG A 7 -1.21 23.12 4.23
C ARG A 7 0.20 23.06 4.79
N HIS A 8 0.34 23.29 6.10
CA HIS A 8 1.63 23.20 6.80
C HIS A 8 1.91 21.81 7.40
N LEU A 9 0.93 20.90 7.38
CA LEU A 9 1.08 19.54 7.86
C LEU A 9 1.13 18.54 6.69
N LEU A 10 1.98 17.54 6.84
CA LEU A 10 2.09 16.46 5.87
C LEU A 10 0.87 15.54 5.96
N ASP A 11 0.27 15.27 4.81
CA ASP A 11 -0.75 14.23 4.68
C ASP A 11 -0.08 12.84 4.80
N ARG A 12 -0.60 12.00 5.70
CA ARG A 12 -0.20 10.59 5.76
C ARG A 12 -0.56 9.88 4.43
N PRO A 13 0.33 9.06 3.84
CA PRO A 13 0.08 8.42 2.55
C PRO A 13 -1.21 7.59 2.51
N ARG A 14 -1.51 6.86 3.59
CA ARG A 14 -2.75 6.08 3.71
C ARG A 14 -4.01 6.95 3.65
N ASN A 15 -3.96 8.22 4.04
CA ASN A 15 -5.12 9.14 4.07
C ASN A 15 -5.44 9.74 2.70
N ARG A 16 -4.58 9.55 1.69
CA ARG A 16 -4.79 10.05 0.32
C ARG A 16 -4.61 8.91 -0.68
N PRO A 17 -5.46 7.86 -0.61
CA PRO A 17 -5.23 6.58 -1.26
C PRO A 17 -5.08 6.70 -2.79
N VAL A 18 -5.84 7.58 -3.44
CA VAL A 18 -5.72 7.81 -4.89
C VAL A 18 -4.39 8.49 -5.26
N ARG A 19 -3.96 9.50 -4.50
CA ARG A 19 -2.70 10.22 -4.75
C ARG A 19 -1.50 9.29 -4.54
N THR A 20 -1.53 8.51 -3.46
CA THR A 20 -0.48 7.52 -3.18
C THR A 20 -0.45 6.41 -4.22
N ALA A 21 -1.60 5.87 -4.62
CA ALA A 21 -1.67 4.85 -5.66
C ALA A 21 -1.18 5.36 -7.04
N LEU A 22 -1.49 6.61 -7.41
CA LEU A 22 -0.94 7.24 -8.62
C LEU A 22 0.58 7.40 -8.53
N GLY A 23 1.10 7.84 -7.39
CA GLY A 23 2.54 7.92 -7.15
C GLY A 23 3.23 6.56 -7.31
N VAL A 24 2.69 5.52 -6.70
CA VAL A 24 3.21 4.15 -6.83
C VAL A 24 3.11 3.65 -8.28
N SER A 25 2.00 3.92 -8.98
CA SER A 25 1.84 3.57 -10.39
C SER A 25 2.97 4.16 -11.26
N TRP A 26 3.30 5.44 -11.05
CA TRP A 26 4.40 6.09 -11.79
C TRP A 26 5.78 5.53 -11.43
N ILE A 27 6.02 5.24 -10.14
CA ILE A 27 7.25 4.57 -9.71
C ILE A 27 7.36 3.19 -10.36
N SER A 28 6.29 2.42 -10.40
CA SER A 28 6.25 1.11 -11.06
C SER A 28 6.53 1.22 -12.56
N PHE A 29 5.92 2.20 -13.24
CA PHE A 29 6.22 2.47 -14.65
C PHE A 29 7.70 2.77 -14.85
N TYR A 30 8.27 3.65 -14.02
CA TYR A 30 9.68 4.00 -14.06
C TYR A 30 10.58 2.77 -13.87
N LEU A 31 10.28 1.90 -12.90
CA LEU A 31 11.06 0.68 -12.65
C LEU A 31 11.00 -0.29 -13.83
N VAL A 32 9.83 -0.46 -14.45
CA VAL A 32 9.72 -1.30 -15.66
C VAL A 32 10.49 -0.70 -16.83
N ALA A 33 10.41 0.62 -17.04
CA ALA A 33 11.19 1.30 -18.07
C ALA A 33 12.70 1.20 -17.81
N LEU A 34 13.12 1.30 -16.55
CA LEU A 34 14.51 1.14 -16.13
C LEU A 34 15.03 -0.29 -16.41
N ILE A 35 14.22 -1.31 -16.15
CA ILE A 35 14.50 -2.70 -16.54
C ILE A 35 14.66 -2.80 -18.07
N GLY A 36 13.80 -2.13 -18.82
CA GLY A 36 13.91 -2.03 -20.28
C GLY A 36 15.20 -1.37 -20.76
N ALA A 37 15.71 -0.35 -20.06
CA ALA A 37 17.00 0.26 -20.36
C ALA A 37 18.18 -0.69 -20.11
N ALA A 38 18.02 -1.65 -19.18
CA ALA A 38 19.03 -2.66 -18.86
C ALA A 38 18.85 -3.98 -19.63
N ASN A 39 18.04 -4.00 -20.71
CA ASN A 39 17.62 -5.21 -21.41
C ASN A 39 18.80 -6.12 -21.81
N ASP A 40 19.82 -5.59 -22.50
CA ASP A 40 20.93 -6.40 -23.00
C ASP A 40 21.73 -7.08 -21.87
N ILE A 41 21.91 -6.38 -20.74
CA ILE A 41 22.58 -6.92 -19.56
C ILE A 41 21.76 -8.05 -18.95
N ILE A 42 20.43 -7.87 -18.87
CA ILE A 42 19.50 -8.88 -18.37
C ILE A 42 19.52 -10.10 -19.30
N ALA A 43 19.48 -9.90 -20.60
CA ALA A 43 19.51 -10.97 -21.59
C ALA A 43 20.78 -11.85 -21.43
N VAL A 44 21.94 -11.22 -21.31
CA VAL A 44 23.22 -11.92 -21.10
C VAL A 44 23.27 -12.62 -19.74
N ARG A 45 22.81 -11.97 -18.67
CA ARG A 45 22.93 -12.52 -17.31
C ARG A 45 21.97 -13.68 -17.04
N PHE A 46 20.79 -13.64 -17.63
CA PHE A 46 19.76 -14.65 -17.45
C PHE A 46 19.71 -15.66 -18.61
N HIS A 47 20.61 -15.56 -19.60
CA HIS A 47 20.69 -16.44 -20.77
C HIS A 47 19.36 -16.52 -21.54
N VAL A 48 18.67 -15.39 -21.66
CA VAL A 48 17.41 -15.25 -22.42
C VAL A 48 17.62 -14.32 -23.62
N SER A 49 16.73 -14.39 -24.61
CA SER A 49 16.84 -13.49 -25.76
C SER A 49 16.44 -12.05 -25.40
N VAL A 50 17.09 -11.08 -26.04
CA VAL A 50 16.77 -9.64 -25.92
C VAL A 50 15.32 -9.37 -26.36
N GLU A 51 14.82 -10.13 -27.33
CA GLU A 51 13.44 -10.04 -27.79
C GLU A 51 12.45 -10.44 -26.67
N SER A 52 12.71 -11.55 -25.98
CA SER A 52 11.86 -12.03 -24.88
C SER A 52 11.76 -10.99 -23.77
N VAL A 53 12.89 -10.38 -23.39
CA VAL A 53 12.92 -9.31 -22.37
C VAL A 53 12.20 -8.06 -22.88
N THR A 54 12.37 -7.69 -24.15
CA THR A 54 11.64 -6.57 -24.77
C THR A 54 10.13 -6.78 -24.68
N TRP A 55 9.66 -7.98 -25.02
CA TRP A 55 8.24 -8.32 -24.97
C TRP A 55 7.70 -8.28 -23.54
N ALA A 56 8.46 -8.80 -22.57
CA ALA A 56 8.12 -8.74 -21.16
C ALA A 56 7.99 -7.29 -20.66
N VAL A 57 8.93 -6.41 -21.02
CA VAL A 57 8.87 -4.98 -20.67
C VAL A 57 7.68 -4.28 -21.32
N ARG A 58 7.41 -4.56 -22.61
CA ARG A 58 6.25 -3.99 -23.33
C ARG A 58 4.94 -4.32 -22.63
N VAL A 59 4.74 -5.59 -22.26
CA VAL A 59 3.56 -6.02 -21.49
C VAL A 59 3.57 -5.39 -20.09
N GLY A 60 4.73 -5.41 -19.43
CA GLY A 60 4.92 -4.90 -18.09
C GLY A 60 4.54 -3.42 -17.95
N LEU A 61 4.86 -2.58 -18.95
CA LEU A 61 4.53 -1.15 -18.94
C LEU A 61 3.03 -0.87 -18.85
N PHE A 62 2.19 -1.78 -19.36
CA PHE A 62 0.74 -1.62 -19.33
C PHE A 62 0.08 -2.41 -18.19
N ILE A 63 0.66 -3.51 -17.73
CA ILE A 63 0.04 -4.35 -16.69
C ILE A 63 0.49 -3.95 -15.28
N VAL A 64 1.79 -3.69 -15.08
CA VAL A 64 2.36 -3.46 -13.74
C VAL A 64 1.82 -2.17 -13.10
N PRO A 65 1.77 -1.01 -13.77
CA PRO A 65 1.30 0.23 -13.14
C PRO A 65 -0.17 0.19 -12.69
N PRO A 66 -1.15 -0.26 -13.52
CA PRO A 66 -2.53 -0.38 -13.06
C PRO A 66 -2.69 -1.39 -11.92
N THR A 67 -1.95 -2.50 -11.96
CA THR A 67 -1.97 -3.50 -10.89
C THR A 67 -1.45 -2.91 -9.57
N ALA A 68 -0.31 -2.22 -9.62
CA ALA A 68 0.28 -1.55 -8.46
C ALA A 68 -0.64 -0.45 -7.90
N TYR A 69 -1.35 0.28 -8.77
CA TYR A 69 -2.37 1.25 -8.37
C TYR A 69 -3.49 0.57 -7.57
N VAL A 70 -4.08 -0.51 -8.09
CA VAL A 70 -5.21 -1.20 -7.45
C VAL A 70 -4.79 -1.76 -6.09
N ILE A 71 -3.65 -2.44 -6.03
CA ILE A 71 -3.12 -3.02 -4.79
C ILE A 71 -2.88 -1.91 -3.75
N THR A 72 -2.15 -0.85 -4.13
CA THR A 72 -1.82 0.25 -3.22
C THR A 72 -3.06 0.96 -2.69
N LYS A 73 -4.04 1.21 -3.56
CA LYS A 73 -5.32 1.81 -3.16
C LYS A 73 -6.06 0.92 -2.16
N ARG A 74 -6.10 -0.40 -2.40
CA ARG A 74 -6.79 -1.36 -1.52
C ARG A 74 -6.08 -1.47 -0.17
N TRP A 75 -4.76 -1.51 -0.14
CA TRP A 75 -3.98 -1.50 1.10
C TRP A 75 -4.18 -0.21 1.90
N ALA A 76 -4.14 0.96 1.26
CA ALA A 76 -4.37 2.23 1.93
C ALA A 76 -5.77 2.28 2.58
N LEU A 77 -6.81 1.81 1.88
CA LEU A 77 -8.16 1.70 2.43
C LEU A 77 -8.27 0.66 3.55
N GLY A 78 -7.58 -0.47 3.43
CA GLY A 78 -7.51 -1.50 4.49
C GLY A 78 -6.87 -0.96 5.76
N LEU A 79 -5.77 -0.22 5.64
CA LEU A 79 -5.10 0.43 6.76
C LEU A 79 -6.00 1.48 7.43
N GLN A 80 -6.75 2.27 6.64
CA GLN A 80 -7.73 3.21 7.19
C GLN A 80 -8.84 2.51 7.98
N ARG A 81 -9.32 1.35 7.51
CA ARG A 81 -10.32 0.55 8.23
C ARG A 81 -9.76 0.06 9.55
N GLN A 82 -8.54 -0.51 9.54
CA GLN A 82 -7.88 -0.95 10.76
C GLN A 82 -7.67 0.19 11.77
N ASP A 83 -7.29 1.38 11.30
CA ASP A 83 -7.17 2.55 12.18
C ASP A 83 -8.53 2.94 12.77
N ARG A 84 -9.61 2.90 11.98
CA ARG A 84 -10.97 3.18 12.45
C ARG A 84 -11.44 2.15 13.47
N ASP A 85 -11.16 0.87 13.25
CA ASP A 85 -11.57 -0.21 14.14
C ASP A 85 -10.86 -0.08 15.50
N LYS A 86 -9.58 0.31 15.51
CA LYS A 86 -8.83 0.63 16.74
C LYS A 86 -9.41 1.81 17.51
N VAL A 87 -9.94 2.82 16.80
CA VAL A 87 -10.61 3.97 17.44
C VAL A 87 -11.94 3.56 18.06
N LEU A 88 -12.71 2.69 17.39
CA LEU A 88 -14.04 2.28 17.85
C LEU A 88 -14.00 1.23 18.96
N HIS A 89 -13.02 0.32 18.93
CA HIS A 89 -12.98 -0.83 19.84
C HIS A 89 -11.86 -0.73 20.88
N GLY A 90 -10.97 0.27 20.80
CA GLY A 90 -9.78 0.34 21.64
C GLY A 90 -8.61 -0.46 21.05
N ARG A 91 -7.42 -0.35 21.65
CA ARG A 91 -6.28 -1.17 21.25
C ARG A 91 -6.42 -2.57 21.83
N GLU A 92 -6.21 -3.57 20.98
CA GLU A 92 -5.99 -4.96 21.38
C GLU A 92 -4.81 -5.01 22.37
N THR A 93 -5.04 -5.47 23.61
CA THR A 93 -3.98 -5.64 24.62
C THR A 93 -3.33 -7.03 24.54
N GLY A 94 -3.92 -7.97 23.80
CA GLY A 94 -3.50 -9.37 23.77
C GLY A 94 -3.84 -10.14 25.06
N ILE A 95 -4.60 -9.54 25.99
CA ILE A 95 -5.03 -10.19 27.24
C ILE A 95 -6.43 -10.77 27.05
N ILE A 96 -6.51 -12.10 27.01
CA ILE A 96 -7.78 -12.83 26.94
C ILE A 96 -8.25 -13.12 28.37
N LYS A 97 -9.44 -12.61 28.73
CA LYS A 97 -10.07 -12.87 30.03
C LYS A 97 -11.25 -13.81 29.86
N ARG A 98 -11.27 -14.89 30.66
CA ARG A 98 -12.41 -15.81 30.76
C ARG A 98 -13.45 -15.25 31.74
N LEU A 99 -14.69 -15.10 31.30
CA LEU A 99 -15.82 -14.65 32.09
C LEU A 99 -16.39 -15.80 32.94
N PRO A 100 -17.11 -15.50 34.04
CA PRO A 100 -17.74 -16.50 34.91
C PRO A 100 -18.76 -17.39 34.20
N ASN A 101 -19.33 -16.92 33.09
CA ASN A 101 -20.23 -17.67 32.22
C ASN A 101 -19.51 -18.56 31.19
N GLY A 102 -18.17 -18.61 31.22
CA GLY A 102 -17.34 -19.42 30.32
C GLY A 102 -16.96 -18.73 29.00
N ALA A 103 -17.46 -17.53 28.70
CA ALA A 103 -17.09 -16.80 27.50
C ALA A 103 -15.67 -16.21 27.60
N PHE A 104 -14.97 -16.09 26.46
CA PHE A 104 -13.66 -15.43 26.39
C PHE A 104 -13.84 -14.05 25.75
N ILE A 105 -13.34 -13.01 26.42
CA ILE A 105 -13.30 -11.65 25.89
C ILE A 105 -11.86 -11.15 25.84
N GLU A 106 -11.52 -10.44 24.77
CA GLU A 106 -10.25 -9.72 24.68
C GLU A 106 -10.43 -8.36 25.35
N VAL A 107 -9.61 -8.08 26.36
CA VAL A 107 -9.66 -6.80 27.05
C VAL A 107 -9.08 -5.75 26.10
N HIS A 108 -9.93 -4.91 25.55
CA HIS A 108 -9.47 -3.78 24.76
C HIS A 108 -9.16 -2.62 25.71
N GLU A 109 -7.97 -2.06 25.62
CA GLU A 109 -7.66 -0.83 26.33
C GLU A 109 -8.23 0.33 25.50
N PRO A 110 -9.21 1.10 26.03
CA PRO A 110 -9.71 2.27 25.32
C PRO A 110 -8.53 3.20 25.05
N LEU A 111 -8.42 3.68 23.82
CA LEU A 111 -7.48 4.75 23.50
C LEU A 111 -7.84 5.94 24.41
N GLY A 112 -6.91 6.37 25.26
CA GLY A 112 -7.13 7.50 26.16
C GLY A 112 -7.67 8.70 25.38
N GLN A 113 -8.66 9.40 25.93
CA GLN A 113 -9.24 10.60 25.30
C GLN A 113 -8.28 11.81 25.31
N ASP A 114 -7.06 11.66 25.81
CA ASP A 114 -6.13 12.76 26.01
C ASP A 114 -4.97 12.78 25.01
N ARG A 115 -4.95 13.89 24.27
CA ARG A 115 -3.94 14.48 23.38
C ARG A 115 -3.90 14.06 21.91
#